data_AF-A0A2M7GE87-F1
#
_entry.id   AF-A0A2M7GE87-F1
#
_cell.length_a   1.000
_cell.length_b   1.000
_cell.length_c   1.000
_cell.angle_alpha   90.00
_cell.angle_beta   90.00
_cell.angle_gamma   90.00
#
_symmetry.space_group_name_H-M   'P 1'
#
loop_
_entity.id
_entity.type
_entity.pdbx_description
1 polymer ?
#
loop_
_entity_poly.entity_id
_entity_poly.type
_entity_poly.pdbx_seq_one_letter_code
_entity_poly.pdbx_strand_id
1 'polypeptide(L)'
;MNALMTRQIEELFSSLGSEEKVNIISHGVALRLSDLRKRLDLAESRVRHFEEKYGVALISLEREGLPNASDFEAHEEYIMWHHWVEVVEKTKNRIASLEEIAQQGISVEESLRAGR
;
A
#
# COMPACT_ATOMS: atom_id res chain seq x y z
N MET A 1 -16.93 -4.76 -1.96
CA MET A 1 -17.21 -6.09 -2.54
C MET A 1 -17.97 -6.88 -1.47
N ASN A 2 -19.10 -7.49 -1.80
CA ASN A 2 -19.85 -8.29 -0.83
C ASN A 2 -19.12 -9.63 -0.58
N ALA A 3 -19.09 -10.13 0.65
CA ALA A 3 -18.39 -11.36 1.04
C ALA A 3 -18.80 -12.58 0.18
N LEU A 4 -20.06 -12.63 -0.25
CA LEU A 4 -20.56 -13.67 -1.16
C LEU A 4 -19.85 -13.65 -2.52
N MET A 5 -19.62 -12.46 -3.08
CA MET A 5 -18.92 -12.32 -4.36
C MET A 5 -17.44 -12.68 -4.24
N THR A 6 -16.79 -12.30 -3.13
CA THR A 6 -15.39 -12.70 -2.88
C THR A 6 -15.24 -14.21 -2.92
N ARG A 7 -16.12 -14.93 -2.21
CA ARG A 7 -16.11 -16.39 -2.17
C ARG A 7 -16.35 -17.02 -3.55
N GLN A 8 -17.30 -16.50 -4.32
CA GLN A 8 -17.56 -16.99 -5.68
C GLN A 8 -16.36 -16.80 -6.60
N ILE A 9 -15.68 -15.65 -6.51
CA ILE A 9 -14.46 -15.40 -7.29
C ILE A 9 -13.34 -16.36 -6.86
N GLU A 10 -13.16 -16.60 -5.57
CA GLU A 10 -12.15 -17.55 -5.06
C GLU A 10 -12.43 -18.99 -5.51
N GLU A 11 -13.69 -19.42 -5.52
CA GLU A 11 -14.09 -20.75 -6.01
C GLU A 11 -13.82 -20.89 -7.51
N LEU A 12 -14.21 -19.90 -8.32
CA LEU A 12 -13.93 -19.86 -9.77
C LEU A 12 -12.43 -19.83 -10.05
N PHE A 13 -11.69 -18.97 -9.35
CA PHE A 13 -10.23 -18.89 -9.47
C PHE A 13 -9.56 -20.22 -9.10
N SER A 14 -10.06 -20.90 -8.06
CA SER A 14 -9.55 -22.21 -7.63
C SER A 14 -9.80 -23.32 -8.64
N SER A 15 -10.81 -23.18 -9.51
CA SER A 15 -11.08 -24.14 -10.59
C SER A 15 -10.16 -24.00 -11.81
N LEU A 16 -9.40 -22.90 -11.90
CA LEU A 16 -8.47 -22.68 -13.01
C LEU A 16 -7.26 -23.64 -12.96
N GLY A 17 -6.66 -23.90 -14.11
CA GLY A 17 -5.39 -24.60 -14.20
C GLY A 17 -4.26 -23.83 -13.51
N SER A 18 -3.22 -24.54 -13.06
CA SER A 18 -2.10 -23.95 -12.31
C SER A 18 -1.38 -22.85 -13.10
N GLU A 19 -1.20 -23.03 -14.41
CA GLU A 19 -0.58 -22.03 -15.29
C GLU A 19 -1.38 -20.72 -15.31
N GLU A 20 -2.69 -20.82 -15.52
CA GLU A 20 -3.57 -19.64 -15.57
C GLU A 20 -3.62 -18.90 -14.22
N LYS A 21 -3.62 -19.66 -13.11
CA LYS A 21 -3.53 -19.07 -11.77
C LYS A 21 -2.26 -18.25 -11.59
N VAL A 22 -1.11 -18.79 -11.99
CA VAL A 22 0.18 -18.10 -11.89
C VAL A 22 0.21 -16.85 -12.77
N ASN A 23 -0.31 -16.94 -13.99
CA ASN A 23 -0.38 -15.79 -14.90
C ASN A 23 -1.24 -14.66 -14.32
N ILE A 24 -2.44 -14.97 -13.83
CA ILE A 24 -3.34 -14.01 -13.21
C ILE A 24 -2.72 -13.40 -11.94
N ILE A 25 -2.12 -14.22 -11.08
CA ILE A 25 -1.46 -13.73 -9.87
C ILE A 25 -0.31 -12.79 -10.24
N SER A 26 0.57 -13.18 -11.16
CA SER A 26 1.74 -12.38 -11.55
C SER A 26 1.34 -11.03 -12.13
N HIS A 27 0.38 -11.03 -13.07
CA HIS A 27 -0.16 -9.80 -13.66
C HIS A 27 -0.89 -8.93 -12.62
N GLY A 28 -1.74 -9.56 -11.79
CA GLY A 28 -2.49 -8.88 -10.74
C GLY A 28 -1.58 -8.23 -9.71
N VAL A 29 -0.50 -8.92 -9.31
CA VAL A 29 0.52 -8.41 -8.39
C VAL A 29 1.24 -7.21 -8.99
N ALA A 30 1.66 -7.26 -10.25
CA ALA A 30 2.33 -6.14 -10.92
C ALA A 30 1.43 -4.88 -10.94
N LEU A 31 0.16 -5.04 -11.31
CA LEU A 31 -0.81 -3.93 -11.30
C LEU A 31 -1.04 -3.41 -9.87
N ARG A 32 -1.18 -4.32 -8.90
CA ARG A 32 -1.44 -3.95 -7.51
C ARG A 32 -0.25 -3.22 -6.87
N LEU A 33 0.97 -3.65 -7.15
CA LEU A 33 2.18 -2.99 -6.70
C LEU A 33 2.30 -1.58 -7.29
N SER A 34 1.96 -1.39 -8.56
CA SER A 34 1.94 -0.06 -9.19
C SER A 34 0.96 0.89 -8.48
N ASP A 35 -0.26 0.43 -8.19
CA ASP A 35 -1.26 1.21 -7.44
C ASP A 35 -0.79 1.56 -6.02
N LEU A 36 -0.26 0.56 -5.29
CA LEU A 36 0.24 0.77 -3.93
C LEU A 36 1.42 1.72 -3.87
N ARG A 37 2.35 1.68 -4.84
CA ARG A 37 3.49 2.61 -4.90
C ARG A 37 3.01 4.04 -5.11
N LYS A 38 2.07 4.29 -6.03
CA LYS A 38 1.47 5.62 -6.21
C LYS A 38 0.79 6.12 -4.94
N ARG A 39 0.09 5.23 -4.22
CA ARG A 39 -0.54 5.57 -2.94
C ARG A 39 0.51 5.89 -1.88
N LEU A 40 1.61 5.15 -1.85
CA LEU A 40 2.72 5.42 -0.94
C LEU A 40 3.34 6.78 -1.22
N ASP A 41 3.65 7.09 -2.47
CA ASP A 41 4.23 8.38 -2.87
C ASP A 41 3.35 9.56 -2.43
N LEU A 42 2.04 9.44 -2.63
CA LEU A 42 1.06 10.43 -2.16
C LEU A 42 1.09 10.57 -0.63
N ALA A 43 1.05 9.45 0.09
CA ALA A 43 1.01 9.46 1.55
C ALA A 43 2.30 10.06 2.15
N GLU A 44 3.47 9.66 1.63
CA GLU A 44 4.75 10.24 2.04
C GLU A 44 4.84 11.73 1.70
N SER A 45 4.30 12.16 0.55
CA SER A 45 4.22 13.58 0.22
C SER A 45 3.34 14.37 1.19
N ARG A 46 2.26 13.77 1.69
CA ARG A 46 1.38 14.40 2.68
C ARG A 46 2.05 14.49 4.05
N VAL A 47 2.76 13.44 4.47
CA VAL A 47 3.56 13.47 5.70
C VAL A 47 4.62 14.57 5.64
N ARG A 48 5.42 14.62 4.55
CA ARG A 48 6.43 15.67 4.35
C ARG A 48 5.83 17.07 4.39
N HIS A 49 4.66 17.28 3.79
CA HIS A 49 3.99 18.57 3.82
C HIS A 49 3.69 19.04 5.26
N PHE A 50 3.23 18.15 6.14
CA PHE A 50 3.00 18.51 7.55
C PHE A 50 4.32 18.73 8.30
N GLU A 51 5.32 17.88 8.05
CA GLU A 51 6.65 18.03 8.66
C GLU A 51 7.28 19.39 8.30
N GLU A 52 7.15 19.82 7.05
CA GLU A 52 7.60 21.13 6.57
C GLU A 52 6.76 22.26 7.17
N LYS A 53 5.43 22.12 7.23
CA LYS A 53 4.53 23.15 7.79
C LYS A 53 4.80 23.41 9.26
N TYR A 54 5.01 22.36 10.04
CA TYR A 54 5.19 22.44 11.49
C TYR A 54 6.66 22.46 11.92
N GLY A 55 7.60 22.21 10.99
CA GLY A 55 9.04 22.19 11.26
C GLY A 55 9.52 21.05 12.17
N VAL A 56 8.69 20.02 12.36
CA VAL A 56 8.95 18.90 13.29
C VAL A 56 8.45 17.59 12.68
N ALA A 57 8.96 16.46 13.17
CA ALA A 57 8.37 15.15 12.89
C ALA A 57 7.17 14.89 13.80
N LEU A 58 6.20 14.08 13.35
CA LEU A 58 5.01 13.75 14.14
C LEU A 58 5.38 13.15 15.51
N ILE A 59 6.38 12.27 15.55
CA ILE A 59 6.85 11.63 16.77
C ILE A 59 7.43 12.61 17.80
N SER A 60 7.94 13.75 17.35
CA SER A 60 8.39 14.83 18.23
C SER A 60 7.20 15.59 18.78
N LEU A 61 6.23 15.90 17.91
CA LEU A 61 4.98 16.57 18.29
C LEU A 61 4.15 15.74 19.28
N GLU A 62 4.09 14.42 19.12
CA GLU A 62 3.41 13.51 20.06
C GLU A 62 4.04 13.53 21.46
N ARG A 63 5.35 13.74 21.54
CA ARG A 63 6.10 13.78 22.80
C ARG A 63 5.95 15.11 23.52
N GLU A 64 5.96 16.19 22.74
CA GLU A 64 5.92 17.57 23.25
C GLU A 64 4.49 18.07 23.47
N GLY A 65 3.51 17.43 22.81
CA GLY A 65 2.13 17.86 22.78
C GLY A 65 1.91 18.98 21.76
N LEU A 66 0.68 19.07 21.24
CA LEU A 66 0.26 20.26 20.50
C LEU A 66 0.32 21.47 21.44
N PRO A 67 0.82 22.64 20.99
CA PRO A 67 0.81 23.86 21.79
C PRO A 67 -0.62 24.17 22.30
N ASN A 68 -0.77 24.56 23.57
CA ASN A 68 -2.07 24.84 24.20
C ASN A 68 -2.92 25.93 23.52
N ALA A 69 -2.35 26.65 22.54
CA ALA A 69 -3.03 27.67 21.74
C ALA A 69 -3.30 27.18 20.29
N SER A 70 -3.34 25.87 20.06
CA SER A 70 -3.68 25.31 18.75
C SER A 70 -5.16 25.54 18.44
N ASP A 71 -5.44 26.34 17.41
CA ASP A 71 -6.79 26.52 16.89
C ASP A 71 -7.35 25.18 16.36
N PHE A 72 -8.68 25.12 16.19
CA PHE A 72 -9.40 23.94 15.69
C PHE A 72 -8.75 23.32 14.43
N GLU A 73 -8.26 24.16 13.52
CA GLU A 73 -7.56 23.73 12.30
C GLU A 73 -6.29 22.91 12.59
N ALA A 74 -5.50 23.30 13.59
CA ALA A 74 -4.29 22.56 13.96
C ALA A 74 -4.61 21.18 14.57
N HIS A 75 -5.75 21.04 15.26
CA HIS A 75 -6.23 19.74 15.72
C HIS A 75 -6.66 18.83 14.57
N GLU A 76 -7.40 19.34 13.59
CA GLU A 76 -7.79 18.57 12.41
C GLU A 76 -6.56 18.15 11.59
N GLU A 77 -5.60 19.04 11.41
CA GLU A 77 -4.35 18.72 10.71
C GLU A 77 -3.51 17.67 11.44
N TYR A 78 -3.48 17.72 12.77
CA TYR A 78 -2.84 16.66 13.56
C TYR A 78 -3.48 15.30 13.32
N ILE A 79 -4.82 15.23 13.32
CA ILE A 79 -5.56 13.98 13.02
C ILE A 79 -5.26 13.51 11.59
N MET A 80 -5.26 14.42 10.62
CA MET A 80 -4.94 14.08 9.23
C MET A 80 -3.50 13.59 9.08
N TRP A 81 -2.55 14.20 9.78
CA TRP A 81 -1.14 13.80 9.73
C TRP A 81 -0.95 12.38 10.25
N HIS A 82 -1.56 12.06 11.41
CA HIS A 82 -1.65 10.70 11.96
C HIS A 82 -2.17 9.70 10.94
N HIS A 83 -3.29 10.04 10.30
CA HIS A 83 -3.86 9.20 9.26
C HIS A 83 -2.87 8.91 8.12
N TRP A 84 -2.14 9.93 7.64
CA TRP A 84 -1.18 9.75 6.55
C TRP A 84 0.04 8.92 6.95
N VAL A 85 0.55 9.06 8.18
CA VAL A 85 1.61 8.19 8.72
C VAL A 85 1.14 6.73 8.75
N GLU A 86 -0.06 6.48 9.26
CA GLU A 86 -0.65 5.13 9.28
C GLU A 86 -0.83 4.58 7.85
N VAL A 87 -1.24 5.40 6.89
CA VAL A 87 -1.34 4.99 5.48
C VAL A 87 0.03 4.64 4.90
N VAL A 88 1.09 5.37 5.22
CA VAL A 88 2.47 5.04 4.80
C VAL A 88 2.84 3.66 5.31
N GLU A 89 2.71 3.41 6.62
CA GLU A 89 3.08 2.13 7.24
C GLU A 89 2.29 0.96 6.66
N LYS A 90 0.96 1.08 6.61
CA LYS A 90 0.08 0.05 6.06
C LYS A 90 0.38 -0.21 4.59
N THR A 91 0.72 0.81 3.82
CA THR A 91 1.01 0.65 2.39
C THR A 91 2.37 -0.02 2.19
N LYS A 92 3.40 0.35 2.95
CA LYS A 92 4.72 -0.31 2.94
C LYS A 92 4.60 -1.80 3.26
N ASN A 93 3.86 -2.16 4.30
CA ASN A 93 3.64 -3.57 4.67
C ASN A 93 2.95 -4.37 3.57
N ARG A 94 1.97 -3.76 2.88
CA ARG A 94 1.28 -4.41 1.75
C ARG A 94 2.18 -4.56 0.53
N ILE A 95 3.01 -3.57 0.23
CA ILE A 95 4.00 -3.66 -0.84
C ILE A 95 4.96 -4.82 -0.55
N ALA A 96 5.55 -4.86 0.65
CA ALA A 96 6.47 -5.92 1.05
C ALA A 96 5.86 -7.33 0.89
N SER A 97 4.59 -7.51 1.28
CA SER A 97 3.90 -8.81 1.14
C SER A 97 3.68 -9.26 -0.32
N LEU A 98 3.68 -8.32 -1.27
CA LEU A 98 3.45 -8.61 -2.68
C LEU A 98 4.75 -8.67 -3.49
N GLU A 99 5.82 -8.01 -3.02
CA GLU A 99 7.13 -8.04 -3.69
C GLU A 99 7.74 -9.44 -3.72
N GLU A 100 7.52 -10.26 -2.68
CA GLU A 100 7.94 -11.66 -2.67
C GLU A 100 7.27 -12.47 -3.79
N ILE A 101 5.97 -12.25 -4.01
CA ILE A 101 5.21 -12.91 -5.08
C ILE A 101 5.69 -12.40 -6.45
N ALA A 102 5.95 -11.10 -6.58
CA ALA A 102 6.45 -10.51 -7.82
C ALA A 102 7.82 -11.07 -8.22
N GLN A 103 8.73 -11.23 -7.26
CA GLN A 103 10.06 -11.81 -7.51
C GLN A 103 9.98 -13.24 -8.04
N GLN A 104 9.00 -14.02 -7.56
CA GLN A 104 8.79 -15.40 -8.03
C GLN A 104 8.07 -15.45 -9.39
N GLY A 105 7.10 -14.55 -9.64
CA GLY A 105 6.35 -14.49 -10.89
C GLY A 105 7.19 -14.10 -12.12
N ILE A 106 8.14 -13.18 -11.96
CA ILE A 106 9.05 -12.74 -13.05
C ILE A 106 9.92 -13.92 -13.55
N SER A 107 10.36 -14.80 -12.64
CA SER A 107 11.16 -15.98 -12.96
C SER A 107 10.42 -16.99 -13.85
N VAL A 108 9.08 -17.08 -13.71
CA VAL A 108 8.24 -17.98 -14.51
C VAL A 108 8.02 -17.45 -15.92
N GLU A 109 7.77 -16.14 -16.10
CA GLU A 109 7.61 -15.55 -17.44
C GLU A 109 8.88 -15.65 -18.29
N GLU A 110 10.06 -15.46 -17.70
CA GLU A 110 11.34 -15.63 -18.39
C GLU A 110 11.61 -17.09 -18.77
N SER A 111 11.27 -18.03 -17.89
CA SER A 111 11.38 -19.48 -18.15
C SER A 111 10.43 -19.96 -19.24
N LEU A 112 9.21 -19.42 -19.31
CA LEU A 112 8.21 -19.73 -20.35
C LEU A 112 8.57 -19.09 -21.71
N ARG A 113 9.25 -17.94 -21.71
CA ARG A 113 9.75 -17.29 -22.94
C ARG A 113 10.98 -17.97 -23.52
N ALA A 114 11.83 -18.57 -22.68
CA ALA A 114 13.05 -19.28 -23.12
C ALA A 114 12.79 -20.70 -23.68
N GLY A 115 11.55 -21.20 -23.60
CA GLY A 115 11.16 -22.53 -24.10
C GLY A 115 10.53 -22.56 -25.50
N ARG A 116 10.66 -21.49 -26.30
CA ARG A 116 10.16 -21.42 -27.69
C ARG A 116 11.27 -21.43 -28.73
#